data_AF-A0A6J7UFE3-F1
#
_entry.id   AF-A0A6J7UFE3-F1
#
_cell.length_a   1.000
_cell.length_b   1.000
_cell.length_c   1.000
_cell.angle_alpha   90.00
_cell.angle_beta   90.00
_cell.angle_gamma   90.00
#
_symmetry.space_group_name_H-M   'P 1'
#
loop_
_entity.id
_entity.type
_entity.pdbx_description
1 polymer ?
#
loop_
_entity_poly.entity_id
_entity_poly.type
_entity_poly.pdbx_seq_one_letter_code
_entity_poly.pdbx_strand_id
1 'polypeptide(L)'
;MGLVHFRYQISRRRHSSHRSRRSHGFGRRDSGFTLTELAIAMVVLGVIASIAIPSFLGSRNNAYDKEAQASIEVVLRAAKFHYQNQGDFSEASSLQCGDSAVLAADLQKLEPNVDVVASSVSSTNSRVVSVQAVSTWSSNAELLGCQGFYAVAYSSSGSCWAARLIIEGKFLASGSVSPVVVNTQTNTSNSAITTWSALAVNGNAFGALKPQTSAADGDNTNGLVAIKTACKAKTQSTGIADLSGSYIAPSQFYSSWRDVVASPYIASAANCVTTDTCAAGETGPGGGTVFYASTSTFTSVGSDCNTSCKYLEYAPIGWIVSTTPSGQTNCEIAGTSTADPGCRMFDAGATYNGTATAIGSGLANTTLITGVSSGGNAGKAAAVTRAFRGGGKSDWFLPSRDELNELCKYARQQTTGNTATQCDSTNSLRTGFTSGNYWSSTETGAATAFYQNFATGSRGNRDKAERDSVRPVRAFG
;
A
#
# COMPACT_ATOMS: atom_id res chain seq x y z
N MET A 1 27.51 47.54 -54.07
CA MET A 1 26.95 46.18 -54.32
C MET A 1 26.11 45.82 -53.11
N GLY A 2 24.79 45.71 -53.10
CA GLY A 2 23.74 45.84 -54.09
C GLY A 2 22.46 45.42 -53.36
N LEU A 3 21.65 46.39 -52.92
CA LEU A 3 20.23 46.19 -52.64
C LEU A 3 19.57 45.55 -53.86
N VAL A 4 18.41 44.88 -53.69
CA VAL A 4 17.14 45.30 -54.32
C VAL A 4 16.03 44.29 -54.01
N HIS A 5 15.02 44.83 -53.33
CA HIS A 5 13.60 44.47 -53.32
C HIS A 5 13.07 43.99 -54.68
N PHE A 6 12.27 42.93 -54.72
CA PHE A 6 11.34 42.70 -55.84
C PHE A 6 9.91 42.55 -55.33
N ARG A 7 9.15 43.65 -55.48
CA ARG A 7 7.68 43.62 -55.57
C ARG A 7 7.31 43.25 -56.99
N TYR A 8 6.34 42.36 -57.17
CA TYR A 8 5.64 42.23 -58.43
C TYR A 8 4.13 42.33 -58.20
N GLN A 9 3.55 43.42 -58.68
CA GLN A 9 2.11 43.57 -58.87
C GLN A 9 1.77 43.09 -60.29
N ILE A 10 0.79 42.20 -60.43
CA ILE A 10 -0.03 42.11 -61.64
C ILE A 10 -1.50 42.23 -61.27
N SER A 11 -2.12 43.25 -61.85
CA SER A 11 -3.55 43.47 -62.00
C SER A 11 -4.05 42.71 -63.23
N ARG A 12 -5.23 42.05 -63.14
CA ARG A 12 -6.34 42.23 -64.11
C ARG A 12 -7.58 41.37 -63.81
N ARG A 13 -8.70 42.10 -63.66
CA ARG A 13 -10.08 41.93 -64.21
C ARG A 13 -10.89 40.63 -64.03
N ARG A 14 -11.97 40.80 -63.25
CA ARG A 14 -13.39 40.42 -63.44
C ARG A 14 -13.71 39.26 -64.42
N HIS A 15 -14.38 38.22 -63.91
CA HIS A 15 -15.75 37.90 -64.35
C HIS A 15 -16.53 37.10 -63.29
N SER A 16 -17.80 37.45 -63.24
CA SER A 16 -18.90 36.94 -62.44
C SER A 16 -19.22 35.45 -62.68
N SER A 17 -19.30 34.67 -61.60
CA SER A 17 -20.25 33.57 -61.51
C SER A 17 -20.79 33.48 -60.09
N HIS A 18 -21.96 34.09 -59.90
CA HIS A 18 -22.84 33.84 -58.76
C HIS A 18 -23.15 32.33 -58.72
N ARG A 19 -22.51 31.60 -57.81
CA ARG A 19 -22.99 30.29 -57.37
C ARG A 19 -23.50 30.46 -55.95
N SER A 20 -24.82 30.68 -55.88
CA SER A 20 -25.64 30.57 -54.67
C SER A 20 -25.33 29.24 -53.96
N ARG A 21 -24.41 29.30 -52.99
CA ARG A 21 -24.35 28.30 -51.93
C ARG A 21 -25.41 28.72 -50.93
N ARG A 22 -26.57 28.06 -51.02
CA ARG A 22 -27.58 28.03 -49.96
C ARG A 22 -26.87 27.70 -48.65
N SER A 23 -26.59 28.73 -47.86
CA SER A 23 -26.44 28.60 -46.43
C SER A 23 -27.74 28.01 -45.94
N HIS A 24 -27.73 26.71 -45.61
CA HIS A 24 -28.74 26.16 -44.72
C HIS A 24 -28.52 26.89 -43.40
N GLY A 25 -29.25 27.99 -43.23
CA GLY A 25 -29.48 28.56 -41.93
C GLY A 25 -30.03 27.42 -41.09
N PHE A 26 -29.21 26.92 -40.17
CA PHE A 26 -29.74 26.37 -38.94
C PHE A 26 -30.55 27.51 -38.34
N GLY A 27 -31.85 27.52 -38.65
CA GLY A 27 -32.79 28.38 -37.98
C GLY A 27 -32.54 28.18 -36.50
N ARG A 28 -32.11 29.25 -35.83
CA ARG A 28 -32.20 29.34 -34.38
C ARG A 28 -33.68 29.24 -34.05
N ARG A 29 -34.14 28.01 -33.87
CA ARG A 29 -35.30 27.73 -33.05
C ARG A 29 -34.78 27.95 -31.64
N ASP A 30 -35.09 29.10 -31.06
CA ASP A 30 -35.06 29.26 -29.61
C ASP A 30 -36.18 28.37 -29.06
N SER A 31 -35.99 27.06 -29.10
CA SER A 31 -36.83 26.10 -28.39
C SER A 31 -36.43 26.18 -26.93
N GLY A 32 -37.29 26.77 -26.10
CA GLY A 32 -37.14 26.71 -24.66
C GLY A 32 -36.99 25.26 -24.20
N PHE A 33 -36.04 25.01 -23.30
CA PHE A 33 -35.80 23.69 -22.72
C PHE A 33 -37.10 23.10 -22.19
N THR A 34 -37.42 21.87 -22.59
CA THR A 34 -38.57 21.18 -22.01
C THR A 34 -38.23 20.76 -20.57
N LEU A 35 -39.23 20.73 -19.69
CA LEU A 35 -39.04 20.26 -18.30
C LEU A 35 -38.48 18.83 -18.26
N THR A 36 -38.80 18.00 -19.25
CA THR A 36 -38.31 16.63 -19.36
C THR A 36 -36.81 16.57 -19.72
N GLU A 37 -36.31 17.49 -20.54
CA GLU A 37 -34.90 17.55 -20.94
C GLU A 37 -34.01 17.93 -19.75
N LEU A 38 -34.46 18.91 -18.96
CA LEU A 38 -33.80 19.28 -17.70
C LEU A 38 -33.89 18.16 -16.65
N ALA A 39 -35.04 17.46 -16.56
CA ALA A 39 -35.19 16.34 -15.63
C ALA A 39 -34.27 15.17 -15.97
N ILE A 40 -34.18 14.77 -17.25
CA ILE A 40 -33.26 13.71 -17.69
C ILE A 40 -31.80 14.14 -17.46
N ALA A 41 -31.45 15.40 -17.75
CA ALA A 41 -30.11 15.91 -17.50
C ALA A 41 -29.71 15.84 -16.02
N MET A 42 -30.60 16.23 -15.09
CA MET A 42 -30.33 16.14 -13.66
C MET A 42 -30.19 14.69 -13.18
N VAL A 43 -31.00 13.76 -13.71
CA VAL A 43 -30.90 12.33 -13.40
C VAL A 43 -29.56 11.77 -13.87
N VAL A 44 -29.16 12.06 -15.11
CA VAL A 44 -27.87 11.60 -15.66
C VAL A 44 -26.70 12.18 -14.89
N LEU A 45 -26.72 13.48 -14.57
CA LEU A 45 -25.69 14.12 -13.74
C LEU A 45 -25.62 13.52 -12.33
N GLY A 46 -26.76 13.18 -11.73
CA GLY A 46 -26.81 12.52 -10.42
C GLY A 46 -26.13 11.14 -10.42
N VAL A 47 -26.40 10.33 -11.45
CA VAL A 47 -25.78 9.00 -11.60
C VAL A 47 -24.27 9.14 -11.79
N ILE A 48 -23.80 10.02 -12.69
CA ILE A 48 -22.37 10.24 -12.92
C ILE A 48 -21.67 10.75 -11.65
N ALA A 49 -22.27 11.72 -10.95
CA ALA A 49 -21.71 12.30 -9.73
C ALA A 49 -21.53 11.25 -8.62
N SER A 50 -22.50 10.34 -8.45
CA SER A 50 -22.43 9.28 -7.43
C SER A 50 -21.22 8.35 -7.58
N ILE A 51 -20.81 8.06 -8.82
CA ILE A 51 -19.64 7.22 -9.12
C ILE A 51 -18.35 8.03 -9.03
N ALA A 52 -18.37 9.28 -9.51
CA ALA A 52 -17.17 10.09 -9.66
C ALA A 52 -16.70 10.74 -8.34
N ILE A 53 -17.63 11.18 -7.46
CA ILE A 53 -17.27 11.93 -6.24
C ILE A 53 -16.34 11.16 -5.30
N PRO A 54 -16.59 9.87 -4.97
CA PRO A 54 -15.70 9.14 -4.07
C PRO A 54 -14.27 9.01 -4.63
N SER A 55 -14.13 8.74 -5.93
CA SER A 55 -12.83 8.65 -6.62
C SER A 55 -12.12 10.01 -6.67
N PHE A 56 -12.86 11.08 -7.00
CA PHE A 56 -12.34 12.44 -7.03
C PHE A 56 -11.85 12.90 -5.65
N LEU A 57 -12.59 12.59 -4.59
CA LEU A 57 -12.18 12.92 -3.21
C LEU A 57 -10.91 12.18 -2.80
N GLY A 58 -10.76 10.90 -3.19
CA GLY A 58 -9.52 10.13 -2.97
C GLY A 58 -8.32 10.73 -3.71
N SER A 59 -8.48 11.04 -5.00
CA SER A 59 -7.43 11.67 -5.82
C SER A 59 -7.02 13.04 -5.27
N ARG A 60 -7.99 13.83 -4.79
CA ARG A 60 -7.76 15.15 -4.21
C ARG A 60 -6.97 15.05 -2.91
N ASN A 61 -7.34 14.13 -2.01
CA ASN A 61 -6.64 13.93 -0.75
C ASN A 61 -5.20 13.45 -0.97
N ASN A 62 -4.98 12.53 -1.93
CA ASN A 62 -3.64 12.12 -2.32
C ASN A 62 -2.80 13.28 -2.88
N ALA A 63 -3.40 14.18 -3.67
CA ALA A 63 -2.72 15.38 -4.15
C ALA A 63 -2.29 16.31 -3.00
N TYR A 64 -3.17 16.52 -2.00
CA TYR A 64 -2.83 17.29 -0.81
C TYR A 64 -1.69 16.67 0.01
N ASP A 65 -1.70 15.34 0.16
CA ASP A 65 -0.61 14.62 0.83
C ASP A 65 0.71 14.76 0.06
N LYS A 66 0.67 14.69 -1.27
CA LYS A 66 1.85 14.88 -2.12
C LYS A 66 2.42 16.30 -2.02
N GLU A 67 1.57 17.31 -1.84
CA GLU A 67 2.04 18.69 -1.61
C GLU A 67 2.81 18.79 -0.28
N ALA A 68 2.28 18.21 0.81
CA ALA A 68 2.96 18.22 2.11
C ALA A 68 4.30 17.44 2.06
N GLN A 69 4.31 16.27 1.41
CA GLN A 69 5.53 15.48 1.20
C GLN A 69 6.59 16.25 0.41
N ALA A 70 6.19 16.96 -0.65
CA ALA A 70 7.10 17.76 -1.47
C ALA A 70 7.74 18.91 -0.67
N SER A 71 6.97 19.62 0.16
CA SER A 71 7.52 20.66 1.04
C SER A 71 8.53 20.10 2.04
N ILE A 72 8.24 18.93 2.62
CA ILE A 72 9.19 18.26 3.51
C ILE A 72 10.47 17.88 2.76
N GLU A 73 10.38 17.36 1.54
CA GLU A 73 11.56 16.99 0.74
C GLU A 73 12.45 18.18 0.41
N VAL A 74 11.86 19.32 0.08
CA VAL A 74 12.59 20.58 -0.16
C VAL A 74 13.36 20.98 1.09
N VAL A 75 12.71 20.97 2.27
CA VAL A 75 13.37 21.26 3.55
C VAL A 75 14.44 20.23 3.93
N LEU A 76 14.26 18.94 3.59
CA LEU A 76 15.30 17.93 3.80
C LEU A 76 16.55 18.19 2.94
N ARG A 77 16.39 18.72 1.72
CA ARG A 77 17.54 19.12 0.88
C ARG A 77 18.27 20.31 1.50
N ALA A 78 17.52 21.29 2.01
CA ALA A 78 18.07 22.40 2.78
C ALA A 78 18.88 21.91 3.98
N ALA A 79 18.32 20.97 4.75
CA ALA A 79 18.97 20.40 5.92
C ALA A 79 20.26 19.64 5.54
N LYS A 80 20.25 18.88 4.42
CA LYS A 80 21.46 18.22 3.91
C LYS A 80 22.53 19.22 3.47
N PHE A 81 22.15 20.32 2.85
CA PHE A 81 23.09 21.38 2.50
C PHE A 81 23.66 22.07 3.76
N HIS A 82 22.81 22.34 4.75
CA HIS A 82 23.22 22.86 6.06
C HIS A 82 24.25 21.93 6.73
N TYR A 83 23.97 20.62 6.74
CA TYR A 83 24.88 19.59 7.27
C TYR A 83 26.23 19.58 6.55
N GLN A 84 26.26 19.72 5.23
CA GLN A 84 27.52 19.78 4.47
C GLN A 84 28.40 20.97 4.86
N ASN A 85 27.80 22.07 5.31
CA ASN A 85 28.54 23.26 5.72
C ASN A 85 29.03 23.19 7.18
N GLN A 86 28.26 22.54 8.07
CA GLN A 86 28.52 22.57 9.52
C GLN A 86 29.05 21.25 10.09
N GLY A 87 28.87 20.13 9.38
CA GLY A 87 29.19 18.78 9.87
C GLY A 87 28.14 18.20 10.82
N ASP A 88 27.08 18.96 11.14
CA ASP A 88 25.91 18.51 11.89
C ASP A 88 24.65 19.32 11.52
N PHE A 89 23.49 18.99 12.14
CA PHE A 89 22.23 19.72 11.96
C PHE A 89 21.99 20.82 13.00
N SER A 90 22.98 21.16 13.83
CA SER A 90 22.80 22.16 14.89
C SER A 90 22.57 23.56 14.30
N GLU A 91 22.07 24.50 15.11
CA GLU A 91 22.01 25.90 14.65
C GLU A 91 23.42 26.52 14.56
N ALA A 92 23.63 27.41 13.59
CA ALA A 92 24.94 27.96 13.26
C ALA A 92 25.63 28.75 14.40
N SER A 93 24.85 29.23 15.39
CA SER A 93 25.34 30.15 16.43
C SER A 93 25.68 29.51 17.77
N SER A 94 24.91 28.51 18.21
CA SER A 94 25.06 27.93 19.57
C SER A 94 25.28 26.42 19.57
N LEU A 95 25.30 25.80 18.39
CA LEU A 95 25.44 24.34 18.22
C LEU A 95 24.39 23.53 19.02
N GLN A 96 23.23 24.12 19.28
CA GLN A 96 22.15 23.50 20.06
C GLN A 96 21.29 22.56 19.20
N CYS A 97 20.92 21.40 19.75
CA CYS A 97 19.86 20.54 19.21
C CYS A 97 18.51 20.81 19.92
N GLY A 98 17.39 20.45 19.28
CA GLY A 98 16.04 20.57 19.85
C GLY A 98 15.28 21.77 19.30
N ASP A 99 14.56 22.47 20.17
CA ASP A 99 13.73 23.61 19.76
C ASP A 99 14.57 24.84 19.48
N SER A 100 14.79 25.12 18.20
CA SER A 100 15.59 26.25 17.72
C SER A 100 14.86 27.01 16.63
N ALA A 101 14.59 28.30 16.90
CA ALA A 101 14.11 29.22 15.88
C ALA A 101 15.22 29.66 14.92
N VAL A 102 16.49 29.59 15.34
CA VAL A 102 17.64 29.94 14.50
C VAL A 102 17.86 28.90 13.41
N LEU A 103 17.78 27.60 13.75
CA LEU A 103 17.82 26.52 12.77
C LEU A 103 16.73 26.70 11.71
N ALA A 104 15.50 27.00 12.14
CA ALA A 104 14.40 27.26 11.21
C ALA A 104 14.72 28.46 10.29
N ALA A 105 15.27 29.54 10.82
CA ALA A 105 15.67 30.71 10.02
C ALA A 105 16.85 30.43 9.06
N ASP A 106 17.80 29.58 9.44
CA ASP A 106 18.91 29.19 8.58
C ASP A 106 18.44 28.33 7.40
N LEU A 107 17.56 27.36 7.66
CA LEU A 107 16.93 26.57 6.60
C LEU A 107 16.01 27.41 5.71
N GLN A 108 15.32 28.41 6.27
CA GLN A 108 14.48 29.35 5.52
C GLN A 108 15.28 30.15 4.48
N LYS A 109 16.53 30.51 4.77
CA LYS A 109 17.42 31.20 3.82
C LYS A 109 17.78 30.30 2.62
N LEU A 110 17.87 28.99 2.85
CA LEU A 110 18.18 28.00 1.82
C LEU A 110 16.95 27.70 0.95
N GLU A 111 15.76 27.65 1.56
CA GLU A 111 14.50 27.33 0.87
C GLU A 111 13.41 28.39 1.14
N PRO A 112 13.43 29.54 0.43
CA PRO A 112 12.49 30.64 0.67
C PRO A 112 11.05 30.35 0.21
N ASN A 113 10.82 29.23 -0.49
CA ASN A 113 9.52 28.89 -1.07
C ASN A 113 8.59 28.11 -0.12
N VAL A 114 9.11 27.72 1.05
CA VAL A 114 8.39 26.96 2.09
C VAL A 114 8.64 27.67 3.42
N ASP A 115 7.60 27.83 4.24
CA ASP A 115 7.72 28.46 5.56
C ASP A 115 8.29 27.45 6.56
N VAL A 116 9.53 27.63 6.99
CA VAL A 116 10.18 26.77 7.98
C VAL A 116 9.97 27.33 9.38
N VAL A 117 9.46 26.51 10.29
CA VAL A 117 9.15 26.91 11.67
C VAL A 117 9.84 26.03 12.70
N ALA A 118 10.06 26.59 13.90
CA ALA A 118 10.69 25.88 15.01
C ALA A 118 9.88 24.65 15.46
N SER A 119 10.53 23.76 16.20
CA SER A 119 10.00 22.44 16.55
C SER A 119 8.73 22.49 17.40
N SER A 120 8.55 23.53 18.21
CA SER A 120 7.37 23.71 19.07
C SER A 120 6.15 24.27 18.34
N VAL A 121 6.33 24.79 17.13
CA VAL A 121 5.28 25.39 16.29
C VAL A 121 4.66 24.31 15.40
N SER A 122 3.33 24.17 15.44
CA SER A 122 2.60 23.24 14.58
C SER A 122 2.58 23.71 13.14
N SER A 123 2.81 22.77 12.23
CA SER A 123 2.47 22.94 10.83
C SER A 123 0.96 23.15 10.69
N THR A 124 0.58 24.22 10.00
CA THR A 124 -0.84 24.58 9.82
C THR A 124 -1.37 24.19 8.44
N ASN A 125 -0.48 23.95 7.48
CA ASN A 125 -0.77 23.58 6.09
C ASN A 125 0.47 22.95 5.43
N SER A 126 0.33 22.53 4.17
CA SER A 126 1.35 21.77 3.43
C SER A 126 2.64 22.55 3.17
N ARG A 127 2.65 23.88 3.29
CA ARG A 127 3.80 24.76 3.07
C ARG A 127 4.45 25.27 4.35
N VAL A 128 3.90 24.95 5.51
CA VAL A 128 4.52 25.28 6.81
C VAL A 128 5.19 24.00 7.31
N VAL A 129 6.51 23.95 7.34
CA VAL A 129 7.27 22.77 7.76
C VAL A 129 7.92 23.02 9.11
N SER A 130 7.49 22.25 10.12
CA SER A 130 8.10 22.27 11.45
C SER A 130 9.35 21.39 11.46
N VAL A 131 10.47 21.90 11.97
CA VAL A 131 11.76 21.22 11.93
C VAL A 131 12.40 21.05 13.31
N GLN A 132 13.25 20.03 13.46
CA GLN A 132 14.05 19.84 14.65
C GLN A 132 15.34 19.07 14.34
N ALA A 133 16.46 19.55 14.87
CA ALA A 133 17.69 18.77 14.99
C ALA A 133 17.71 17.98 16.30
N VAL A 134 18.25 16.77 16.30
CA VAL A 134 18.24 15.86 17.45
C VAL A 134 19.62 15.29 17.66
N SER A 135 20.06 15.27 18.92
CA SER A 135 21.30 14.61 19.33
C SER A 135 21.21 13.10 19.13
N THR A 136 22.29 12.46 18.71
CA THR A 136 22.37 10.99 18.63
C THR A 136 23.54 10.43 19.42
N TRP A 137 23.51 9.13 19.70
CA TRP A 137 24.54 8.43 20.46
C TRP A 137 25.03 7.18 19.75
N SER A 138 26.32 6.86 19.94
CA SER A 138 26.96 5.66 19.42
C SER A 138 26.53 4.39 20.17
N SER A 139 26.94 3.21 19.67
CA SER A 139 26.72 1.92 20.36
C SER A 139 27.30 1.89 21.79
N ASN A 140 28.30 2.72 22.06
CA ASN A 140 29.01 2.81 23.33
C ASN A 140 28.48 3.96 24.22
N ALA A 141 27.31 4.53 23.88
CA ALA A 141 26.70 5.66 24.57
C ALA A 141 27.51 6.98 24.53
N GLU A 142 28.36 7.15 23.51
CA GLU A 142 29.05 8.42 23.26
C GLU A 142 28.14 9.38 22.49
N LEU A 143 28.12 10.66 22.86
CA LEU A 143 27.35 11.71 22.18
C LEU A 143 28.00 12.05 20.83
N LEU A 144 27.22 12.00 19.75
CA LEU A 144 27.69 12.28 18.39
C LEU A 144 27.29 13.67 17.86
N GLY A 145 26.65 14.49 18.70
CA GLY A 145 26.12 15.81 18.32
C GLY A 145 24.78 15.72 17.60
N CYS A 146 24.36 16.79 16.91
CA CYS A 146 23.06 16.88 16.23
C CYS A 146 23.05 16.12 14.90
N GLN A 147 23.11 14.79 14.95
CA GLN A 147 23.17 13.95 13.74
C GLN A 147 21.79 13.48 13.25
N GLY A 148 20.71 13.81 13.98
CA GLY A 148 19.33 13.54 13.60
C GLY A 148 18.60 14.81 13.18
N PHE A 149 17.66 14.68 12.24
CA PHE A 149 16.83 15.76 11.75
C PHE A 149 15.40 15.28 11.48
N TYR A 150 14.42 16.09 11.86
CA TYR A 150 12.99 15.84 11.63
C TYR A 150 12.38 17.03 10.90
N ALA A 151 11.50 16.73 9.95
CA ALA A 151 10.68 17.71 9.25
C ALA A 151 9.23 17.20 9.16
N VAL A 152 8.26 18.06 9.48
CA VAL A 152 6.85 17.67 9.65
C VAL A 152 5.93 18.70 8.99
N ALA A 153 4.95 18.24 8.21
CA ALA A 153 3.98 19.09 7.52
C ALA A 153 2.55 18.53 7.58
N TYR A 154 1.57 19.42 7.75
CA TYR A 154 0.15 19.11 7.82
C TYR A 154 -0.50 19.19 6.44
N SER A 155 -1.13 18.11 6.00
CA SER A 155 -1.84 18.04 4.73
C SER A 155 -3.27 18.54 4.86
N SER A 156 -3.78 19.19 3.82
CA SER A 156 -5.20 19.53 3.69
C SER A 156 -6.12 18.30 3.65
N SER A 157 -5.56 17.08 3.52
CA SER A 157 -6.30 15.82 3.71
C SER A 157 -6.69 15.54 5.17
N GLY A 158 -6.07 16.25 6.13
CA GLY A 158 -6.20 15.99 7.57
C GLY A 158 -5.08 15.15 8.17
N SER A 159 -4.12 14.70 7.35
CA SER A 159 -2.98 13.89 7.80
C SER A 159 -1.76 14.75 8.13
N CYS A 160 -0.99 14.34 9.12
CA CYS A 160 0.32 14.92 9.40
C CYS A 160 1.43 14.00 8.86
N TRP A 161 2.33 14.54 8.05
CA TRP A 161 3.43 13.80 7.42
C TRP A 161 4.74 14.18 8.09
N ALA A 162 5.60 13.18 8.32
CA ALA A 162 6.91 13.39 8.93
C ALA A 162 8.00 12.70 8.12
N ALA A 163 9.15 13.36 8.01
CA ALA A 163 10.38 12.74 7.60
C ALA A 163 11.42 12.84 8.71
N ARG A 164 12.25 11.81 8.78
CA ARG A 164 13.42 11.69 9.63
C ARG A 164 14.64 11.49 8.74
N LEU A 165 15.74 12.12 9.10
CA LEU A 165 17.05 11.87 8.54
C LEU A 165 18.02 11.69 9.69
N ILE A 166 18.75 10.58 9.71
CA ILE A 166 19.87 10.40 10.64
C ILE A 166 21.12 10.14 9.82
N ILE A 167 22.18 10.91 10.06
CA ILE A 167 23.45 10.70 9.37
C ILE A 167 24.26 9.65 10.12
N GLU A 168 24.40 9.85 11.43
CA GLU A 168 25.13 8.96 12.32
C GLU A 168 24.43 8.78 13.65
N GLY A 169 24.59 7.60 14.24
CA GLY A 169 24.08 7.28 15.57
C GLY A 169 23.14 6.08 15.58
N LYS A 170 23.18 5.38 16.70
CA LYS A 170 22.38 4.19 16.94
C LYS A 170 21.23 4.44 17.90
N PHE A 171 21.38 5.43 18.78
CA PHE A 171 20.43 5.73 19.85
C PHE A 171 20.13 7.23 19.93
N LEU A 172 19.03 7.57 20.62
CA LEU A 172 18.67 8.91 21.06
C LEU A 172 18.74 8.99 22.60
N ALA A 173 18.54 10.19 23.16
CA ALA A 173 18.67 10.43 24.60
C ALA A 173 17.68 9.57 25.40
N SER A 174 18.10 9.11 26.58
CA SER A 174 17.21 8.39 27.51
C SER A 174 15.95 9.23 27.82
N GLY A 175 14.76 8.60 27.78
CA GLY A 175 13.45 9.26 27.91
C GLY A 175 12.80 9.77 26.62
N SER A 176 13.47 9.69 25.46
CA SER A 176 12.89 10.08 24.17
C SER A 176 12.21 8.88 23.48
N VAL A 177 10.88 8.81 23.35
CA VAL A 177 10.20 7.69 22.62
C VAL A 177 10.20 7.86 21.09
N SER A 178 11.13 8.66 20.62
CA SER A 178 11.47 8.89 19.22
C SER A 178 11.72 7.57 18.47
N PRO A 179 11.64 7.51 17.12
CA PRO A 179 11.82 6.30 16.30
C PRO A 179 13.21 5.63 16.34
N VAL A 180 14.02 5.89 17.37
CA VAL A 180 15.28 5.21 17.66
C VAL A 180 15.22 4.71 19.10
N VAL A 181 15.58 3.44 19.31
CA VAL A 181 15.51 2.76 20.62
C VAL A 181 16.19 3.60 21.70
N VAL A 182 15.43 3.90 22.74
CA VAL A 182 15.85 4.61 23.94
C VAL A 182 16.65 3.64 24.81
N ASN A 183 17.77 4.07 25.40
CA ASN A 183 18.36 3.26 26.46
C ASN A 183 17.44 3.29 27.70
N THR A 184 17.25 2.12 28.29
CA THR A 184 17.51 1.95 29.71
C THR A 184 18.63 0.89 29.81
N GLN A 185 19.73 1.20 30.50
CA GLN A 185 20.74 0.20 30.91
C GLN A 185 20.01 -1.03 31.52
N THR A 186 20.36 -2.30 31.37
CA THR A 186 21.63 -3.01 31.14
C THR A 186 21.29 -4.50 30.97
N ASN A 187 22.12 -5.25 30.25
CA ASN A 187 22.40 -6.70 30.36
C ASN A 187 21.34 -7.71 30.84
N THR A 188 21.21 -8.77 30.03
CA THR A 188 20.84 -10.16 30.39
C THR A 188 19.44 -10.42 30.95
N SER A 189 18.71 -11.28 30.23
CA SER A 189 17.58 -12.08 30.74
C SER A 189 16.27 -11.34 31.04
N ASN A 190 15.70 -10.61 30.06
CA ASN A 190 14.27 -10.32 30.09
C ASN A 190 13.57 -10.61 28.77
N SER A 191 12.77 -11.66 28.77
CA SER A 191 11.94 -12.16 27.69
C SER A 191 10.64 -11.35 27.61
N ALA A 192 10.63 -10.15 27.03
CA ALA A 192 9.39 -9.47 26.57
C ALA A 192 9.59 -8.15 25.79
N ILE A 193 10.72 -7.92 25.12
CA ILE A 193 10.81 -6.87 24.10
C ILE A 193 11.38 -7.51 22.86
N THR A 194 10.49 -7.92 21.95
CA THR A 194 10.87 -8.29 20.58
C THR A 194 11.40 -7.05 19.89
N THR A 195 12.71 -6.88 20.00
CA THR A 195 13.54 -5.90 19.32
C THR A 195 13.26 -5.94 17.82
N TRP A 196 12.78 -4.80 17.31
CA TRP A 196 12.72 -4.50 15.88
C TRP A 196 14.09 -4.73 15.26
N SER A 197 14.11 -5.48 14.15
CA SER A 197 15.29 -5.66 13.32
C SER A 197 15.83 -4.30 12.92
N ALA A 198 17.13 -4.12 13.12
CA ALA A 198 17.89 -2.95 12.73
C ALA A 198 17.81 -2.68 11.22
N LEU A 199 16.72 -2.07 10.75
CA LEU A 199 16.84 -1.11 9.65
C LEU A 199 17.83 -0.05 10.13
N ALA A 200 18.82 0.27 9.29
CA ALA A 200 19.85 1.24 9.62
C ALA A 200 19.17 2.48 10.23
N VAL A 201 19.53 2.80 11.48
CA VAL A 201 19.08 4.02 12.15
C VAL A 201 19.41 5.22 11.26
N ASN A 202 20.54 5.12 10.54
CA ASN A 202 21.03 6.06 9.55
C ASN A 202 20.23 5.98 8.24
N GLY A 203 19.94 7.15 7.68
CA GLY A 203 19.24 7.34 6.42
C GLY A 203 17.93 8.09 6.59
N ASN A 204 17.24 8.23 5.47
CA ASN A 204 15.91 8.83 5.41
C ASN A 204 14.85 7.80 5.85
N ALA A 205 13.87 8.25 6.62
CA ALA A 205 12.65 7.50 6.94
C ALA A 205 11.43 8.43 6.95
N PHE A 206 10.26 7.90 6.62
CA PHE A 206 9.05 8.68 6.38
C PHE A 206 7.85 8.05 7.07
N GLY A 207 6.96 8.85 7.65
CA GLY A 207 5.78 8.37 8.35
C GLY A 207 4.61 9.34 8.25
N ALA A 208 3.43 8.89 8.64
CA ALA A 208 2.24 9.74 8.70
C ALA A 208 1.35 9.39 9.89
N LEU A 209 0.82 10.44 10.51
CA LEU A 209 -0.24 10.38 11.49
C LEU A 209 -1.55 10.77 10.78
N LYS A 210 -2.44 9.79 10.59
CA LYS A 210 -3.69 9.94 9.84
C LYS A 210 -4.90 9.93 10.77
N PRO A 211 -5.99 10.64 10.42
CA PRO A 211 -7.22 10.63 11.21
C PRO A 211 -7.80 9.21 11.25
N GLN A 212 -8.07 8.73 12.45
CA GLN A 212 -8.73 7.45 12.69
C GLN A 212 -10.10 7.74 13.29
N THR A 213 -11.16 7.19 12.68
CA THR A 213 -12.48 7.12 13.31
C THR A 213 -12.45 5.91 14.24
N SER A 214 -12.85 6.08 15.49
CA SER A 214 -12.93 5.01 16.49
C SER A 214 -13.53 3.71 15.92
N ALA A 215 -12.66 2.75 15.64
CA ALA A 215 -12.99 1.34 15.44
C ALA A 215 -12.68 0.59 16.76
N ALA A 216 -13.19 -0.62 16.89
CA ALA A 216 -13.42 -1.33 18.16
C ALA A 216 -12.17 -1.80 18.94
N ASP A 217 -10.97 -1.30 18.68
CA ASP A 217 -9.69 -1.82 19.21
C ASP A 217 -8.98 -0.92 20.22
N GLY A 218 -9.50 0.27 20.56
CA GLY A 218 -9.07 1.02 21.74
C GLY A 218 -7.64 1.60 21.71
N ASP A 219 -6.88 1.41 20.64
CA ASP A 219 -5.61 2.10 20.42
C ASP A 219 -5.85 3.44 19.70
N ASN A 220 -5.44 4.53 20.36
CA ASN A 220 -5.43 5.95 19.93
C ASN A 220 -6.65 6.54 19.17
N THR A 221 -7.45 7.36 19.87
CA THR A 221 -8.46 8.23 19.25
C THR A 221 -7.82 9.49 18.62
N ASN A 222 -7.18 9.33 17.46
CA ASN A 222 -6.57 10.46 16.73
C ASN A 222 -7.61 11.27 15.94
N GLY A 223 -8.37 12.11 16.64
CA GLY A 223 -9.25 13.09 16.00
C GLY A 223 -8.46 14.14 15.21
N LEU A 224 -9.07 14.72 14.16
CA LEU A 224 -8.43 15.73 13.28
C LEU A 224 -7.77 16.89 14.06
N VAL A 225 -8.39 17.32 15.17
CA VAL A 225 -7.86 18.38 16.04
C VAL A 225 -6.58 17.96 16.76
N ALA A 226 -6.53 16.71 17.23
CA ALA A 226 -5.35 16.16 17.91
C ALA A 226 -4.18 16.05 16.93
N ILE A 227 -4.44 15.57 15.71
CA ILE A 227 -3.42 15.47 14.66
C ILE A 227 -2.87 16.84 14.30
N LYS A 228 -3.73 17.83 14.05
CA LYS A 228 -3.29 19.18 13.72
C LYS A 228 -2.42 19.79 14.83
N THR A 229 -2.79 19.57 16.08
CA THR A 229 -2.03 20.05 17.25
C THR A 229 -0.68 19.34 17.37
N ALA A 230 -0.65 18.04 17.13
CA ALA A 230 0.55 17.20 17.21
C ALA A 230 1.46 17.28 15.98
N CYS A 231 1.04 17.98 14.92
CA CYS A 231 1.80 18.09 13.68
C CYS A 231 2.97 19.08 13.78
N LYS A 232 3.91 18.78 14.68
CA LYS A 232 5.12 19.57 14.95
C LYS A 232 6.30 18.66 15.22
N ALA A 233 7.50 19.08 14.82
CA ALA A 233 8.69 18.25 14.93
C ALA A 233 8.99 17.87 16.39
N LYS A 234 8.73 18.73 17.37
CA LYS A 234 8.92 18.42 18.80
C LYS A 234 8.16 17.20 19.28
N THR A 235 6.89 17.09 18.86
CA THR A 235 6.04 15.96 19.22
C THR A 235 6.50 14.67 18.53
N GLN A 236 6.87 14.75 17.25
CA GLN A 236 7.29 13.58 16.48
C GLN A 236 8.73 13.10 16.78
N SER A 237 9.57 13.94 17.40
CA SER A 237 11.00 13.67 17.62
C SER A 237 11.37 13.30 19.05
N THR A 238 10.59 13.68 20.06
CA THR A 238 10.84 13.34 21.48
C THR A 238 9.81 12.33 22.00
N GLY A 239 8.60 12.35 21.43
CA GLY A 239 7.45 11.55 21.81
C GLY A 239 7.07 11.61 23.29
N ILE A 240 7.50 12.63 24.04
CA ILE A 240 7.16 12.75 25.46
C ILE A 240 5.64 12.88 25.61
N ALA A 241 5.06 11.76 26.05
CA ALA A 241 3.66 11.51 26.31
C ALA A 241 3.29 11.96 27.73
N ASP A 242 3.46 13.23 28.04
CA ASP A 242 2.92 13.74 29.32
C ASP A 242 1.38 13.68 29.31
N LEU A 243 0.72 13.80 28.15
CA LEU A 243 -0.73 13.65 28.05
C LEU A 243 -1.11 13.04 26.69
N SER A 244 -1.58 11.79 26.66
CA SER A 244 -2.35 11.16 25.55
C SER A 244 -2.09 11.71 24.14
N GLY A 245 -0.83 11.70 23.69
CA GLY A 245 -0.39 12.44 22.51
C GLY A 245 -0.45 11.62 21.22
N SER A 246 -0.91 12.23 20.12
CA SER A 246 -0.85 11.63 18.79
C SER A 246 0.57 11.72 18.20
N TYR A 247 1.30 10.60 18.10
CA TYR A 247 2.64 10.56 17.50
C TYR A 247 2.78 9.38 16.52
N ILE A 248 3.76 9.47 15.62
CA ILE A 248 4.12 8.38 14.71
C ILE A 248 5.09 7.45 15.44
N ALA A 249 4.65 6.22 15.70
CA ALA A 249 5.47 5.24 16.38
C ALA A 249 6.69 4.84 15.53
N PRO A 250 7.80 4.37 16.15
CA PRO A 250 8.96 3.85 15.43
C PRO A 250 8.61 2.85 14.33
N SER A 251 7.60 2.02 14.60
CA SER A 251 7.08 0.99 13.70
C SER A 251 6.34 1.50 12.47
N GLN A 252 6.00 2.79 12.44
CA GLN A 252 5.18 3.44 11.42
C GLN A 252 6.01 4.34 10.49
N PHE A 253 7.34 4.26 10.59
CA PHE A 253 8.28 4.89 9.67
C PHE A 253 8.75 3.89 8.61
N TYR A 254 8.86 4.36 7.37
CA TYR A 254 9.18 3.58 6.19
C TYR A 254 10.31 4.21 5.37
N SER A 255 10.92 3.44 4.48
CA SER A 255 12.03 3.90 3.63
C SER A 255 11.60 4.89 2.54
N SER A 256 10.31 4.95 2.20
CA SER A 256 9.77 5.83 1.16
C SER A 256 8.36 6.35 1.51
N TRP A 257 7.95 7.48 0.93
CA TRP A 257 6.58 8.00 1.05
C TRP A 257 5.51 7.05 0.51
N ARG A 258 5.86 6.18 -0.45
CA ARG A 258 4.91 5.23 -1.05
C ARG A 258 4.41 4.23 -0.01
N ASP A 259 5.32 3.78 0.85
CA ASP A 259 5.05 2.77 1.86
C ASP A 259 4.17 3.33 2.99
N VAL A 260 4.25 4.64 3.25
CA VAL A 260 3.41 5.35 4.23
C VAL A 260 1.92 5.40 3.82
N VAL A 261 1.60 5.24 2.53
CA VAL A 261 0.21 5.18 2.04
C VAL A 261 -0.43 3.81 2.33
N ALA A 262 0.38 2.78 2.59
CA ALA A 262 -0.07 1.44 2.93
C ALA A 262 -0.21 1.25 4.46
N SER A 263 -1.37 1.56 5.03
CA SER A 263 -1.84 0.86 6.25
C SER A 263 -3.33 1.12 6.50
N PRO A 264 -4.08 0.10 6.93
CA PRO A 264 -3.90 -0.45 8.27
C PRO A 264 -3.39 -1.90 8.29
N TYR A 265 -2.40 -2.14 9.15
CA TYR A 265 -1.98 -3.44 9.69
C TYR A 265 -1.51 -4.50 8.69
N ILE A 266 -0.20 -4.55 8.37
CA ILE A 266 0.68 -5.74 8.44
C ILE A 266 2.12 -5.21 8.57
N ALA A 267 2.92 -5.82 9.46
CA ALA A 267 4.35 -5.59 9.61
C ALA A 267 5.09 -5.59 8.26
N SER A 268 6.13 -4.75 8.13
CA SER A 268 7.04 -4.77 6.98
C SER A 268 7.79 -6.11 6.95
N ALA A 269 7.19 -7.11 6.29
CA ALA A 269 7.97 -8.16 5.66
C ALA A 269 8.89 -7.50 4.63
N ALA A 270 10.15 -7.93 4.56
CA ALA A 270 11.08 -7.46 3.53
C ALA A 270 10.38 -7.54 2.16
N ASN A 271 10.48 -6.47 1.35
CA ASN A 271 9.77 -6.38 0.08
C ASN A 271 10.78 -6.68 -1.04
N CYS A 272 10.59 -7.79 -1.73
CA CYS A 272 11.56 -8.31 -2.70
C CYS A 272 11.48 -7.64 -4.09
N VAL A 273 10.63 -6.63 -4.24
CA VAL A 273 10.42 -5.89 -5.49
C VAL A 273 11.66 -5.04 -5.87
N THR A 274 12.70 -4.98 -5.04
CA THR A 274 13.90 -4.14 -5.26
C THR A 274 15.20 -4.91 -5.52
N THR A 275 15.24 -6.23 -5.29
CA THR A 275 16.48 -7.03 -5.28
C THR A 275 16.56 -8.11 -6.37
N ASP A 276 15.62 -8.11 -7.33
CA ASP A 276 15.46 -9.12 -8.40
C ASP A 276 15.33 -10.58 -7.89
N THR A 277 15.26 -10.77 -6.58
CA THR A 277 15.17 -12.08 -5.91
C THR A 277 14.29 -11.98 -4.67
N CYS A 278 13.34 -12.92 -4.55
CA CYS A 278 12.39 -12.99 -3.44
C CYS A 278 12.62 -14.23 -2.57
N ALA A 279 12.60 -14.04 -1.26
CA ALA A 279 12.61 -15.10 -0.26
C ALA A 279 11.19 -15.37 0.28
N ALA A 280 10.99 -16.57 0.83
CA ALA A 280 9.74 -16.89 1.53
C ALA A 280 9.58 -16.00 2.77
N GLY A 281 8.39 -15.44 2.95
CA GLY A 281 8.05 -14.48 4.00
C GLY A 281 8.15 -13.01 3.59
N GLU A 282 8.67 -12.72 2.40
CA GLU A 282 8.76 -11.37 1.87
C GLU A 282 7.43 -10.89 1.26
N THR A 283 7.23 -9.58 1.16
CA THR A 283 6.07 -9.02 0.44
C THR A 283 6.34 -9.06 -1.07
N GLY A 284 5.40 -9.66 -1.82
CA GLY A 284 5.42 -9.71 -3.27
C GLY A 284 4.75 -8.48 -3.92
N PRO A 285 4.84 -8.35 -5.26
CA PRO A 285 4.32 -7.19 -5.99
C PRO A 285 2.78 -7.07 -5.97
N GLY A 286 2.05 -8.10 -5.57
CA GLY A 286 0.61 -8.04 -5.31
C GLY A 286 0.26 -7.53 -3.90
N GLY A 287 1.26 -7.26 -3.06
CA GLY A 287 1.05 -6.96 -1.65
C GLY A 287 0.70 -8.18 -0.80
N GLY A 288 0.87 -9.39 -1.36
CA GLY A 288 0.78 -10.65 -0.64
C GLY A 288 2.12 -11.04 -0.02
N THR A 289 2.13 -12.13 0.74
CA THR A 289 3.38 -12.70 1.29
C THR A 289 3.85 -13.86 0.41
N VAL A 290 5.12 -13.84 0.00
CA VAL A 290 5.77 -14.90 -0.76
C VAL A 290 5.84 -16.15 0.10
N PHE A 291 5.29 -17.26 -0.37
CA PHE A 291 5.34 -18.55 0.36
C PHE A 291 6.15 -19.62 -0.36
N TYR A 292 6.39 -19.43 -1.65
CA TYR A 292 7.12 -20.36 -2.49
C TYR A 292 8.08 -19.61 -3.40
N ALA A 293 9.33 -20.06 -3.44
CA ALA A 293 10.36 -19.60 -4.33
C ALA A 293 10.96 -20.81 -5.04
N SER A 294 10.86 -20.83 -6.36
CA SER A 294 11.32 -21.93 -7.19
C SER A 294 12.81 -21.77 -7.54
N THR A 295 13.55 -22.87 -7.54
CA THR A 295 14.95 -22.88 -7.99
C THR A 295 15.06 -22.62 -9.50
N SER A 296 14.05 -23.03 -10.28
CA SER A 296 13.93 -22.81 -11.73
C SER A 296 12.64 -22.08 -12.08
N THR A 297 12.55 -21.47 -13.26
CA THR A 297 11.29 -20.85 -13.71
C THR A 297 10.21 -21.90 -13.95
N PHE A 298 8.95 -21.57 -13.65
CA PHE A 298 7.78 -22.37 -13.97
C PHE A 298 6.76 -21.57 -14.79
N THR A 299 5.85 -22.29 -15.44
CA THR A 299 4.80 -21.67 -16.26
C THR A 299 3.50 -21.55 -15.49
N SER A 300 2.96 -20.33 -15.43
CA SER A 300 1.58 -20.04 -15.01
C SER A 300 0.86 -19.23 -16.09
N VAL A 301 0.16 -19.94 -16.97
CA VAL A 301 -0.50 -19.34 -18.15
C VAL A 301 -1.55 -18.32 -17.70
N GLY A 302 -1.45 -17.10 -18.25
CA GLY A 302 -2.37 -15.99 -17.97
C GLY A 302 -1.96 -15.11 -16.78
N SER A 303 -0.89 -15.45 -16.05
CA SER A 303 -0.31 -14.59 -15.02
C SER A 303 0.62 -13.54 -15.65
N ASP A 304 0.98 -12.51 -14.90
CA ASP A 304 1.91 -11.46 -15.36
C ASP A 304 3.28 -12.04 -15.80
N CYS A 305 3.75 -13.12 -15.16
CA CYS A 305 5.03 -13.76 -15.46
C CYS A 305 4.95 -14.84 -16.54
N ASN A 306 3.75 -15.37 -16.83
CA ASN A 306 3.50 -16.40 -17.82
C ASN A 306 4.49 -17.59 -17.74
N THR A 307 5.49 -17.71 -18.61
CA THR A 307 6.48 -18.80 -18.60
C THR A 307 7.71 -18.54 -17.72
N SER A 308 7.82 -17.33 -17.17
CA SER A 308 9.01 -16.84 -16.45
C SER A 308 8.78 -16.76 -14.93
N CYS A 309 7.76 -17.43 -14.39
CA CYS A 309 7.42 -17.33 -12.98
C CYS A 309 8.48 -17.99 -12.09
N LYS A 310 8.80 -17.36 -10.97
CA LYS A 310 9.74 -17.86 -9.96
C LYS A 310 9.09 -17.99 -8.59
N TYR A 311 8.04 -17.22 -8.31
CA TYR A 311 7.52 -17.05 -6.96
C TYR A 311 5.99 -17.19 -6.93
N LEU A 312 5.48 -17.58 -5.77
CA LEU A 312 4.06 -17.47 -5.44
C LEU A 312 3.89 -16.66 -4.16
N GLU A 313 2.92 -15.75 -4.18
CA GLU A 313 2.47 -14.97 -3.01
C GLU A 313 1.02 -15.31 -2.65
N TYR A 314 0.66 -15.20 -1.37
CA TYR A 314 -0.72 -15.34 -0.89
C TYR A 314 -1.28 -14.03 -0.35
N ALA A 315 -2.59 -13.84 -0.47
CA ALA A 315 -3.27 -12.61 -0.09
C ALA A 315 -3.21 -12.34 1.44
N PRO A 316 -3.16 -11.06 1.86
CA PRO A 316 -3.11 -10.69 3.28
C PRO A 316 -4.37 -11.14 4.06
N ILE A 317 -4.30 -11.10 5.39
CA ILE A 317 -5.49 -11.21 6.25
C ILE A 317 -6.51 -10.11 5.88
N GLY A 318 -7.80 -10.42 5.95
CA GLY A 318 -8.83 -9.45 5.56
C GLY A 318 -8.88 -9.14 4.06
N TRP A 319 -8.33 -10.01 3.19
CA TRP A 319 -8.42 -9.86 1.74
C TRP A 319 -9.87 -9.82 1.21
N ILE A 320 -10.83 -10.25 2.03
CA ILE A 320 -12.27 -10.07 1.82
C ILE A 320 -12.90 -9.37 3.03
N VAL A 321 -13.60 -8.25 2.80
CA VAL A 321 -14.34 -7.47 3.82
C VAL A 321 -15.74 -7.13 3.29
N SER A 322 -16.73 -6.91 4.15
CA SER A 322 -18.15 -6.75 3.74
C SER A 322 -18.46 -5.51 2.89
N THR A 323 -17.49 -4.61 2.69
CA THR A 323 -17.58 -3.38 1.89
C THR A 323 -16.62 -3.38 0.69
N THR A 324 -16.43 -4.54 0.05
CA THR A 324 -15.55 -4.68 -1.12
C THR A 324 -15.96 -3.81 -2.33
N PRO A 325 -15.02 -3.47 -3.25
CA PRO A 325 -15.28 -2.63 -4.42
C PRO A 325 -16.36 -3.21 -5.35
N SER A 326 -16.93 -2.35 -6.21
CA SER A 326 -17.88 -2.77 -7.25
C SER A 326 -17.32 -3.93 -8.08
N GLY A 327 -17.96 -5.11 -7.99
CA GLY A 327 -17.61 -6.32 -8.75
C GLY A 327 -17.00 -7.49 -7.96
N GLN A 328 -16.61 -7.30 -6.69
CA GLN A 328 -16.14 -8.42 -5.85
C GLN A 328 -17.26 -8.96 -4.96
N THR A 329 -17.70 -10.19 -5.22
CA THR A 329 -18.72 -10.89 -4.42
C THR A 329 -18.09 -11.56 -3.20
N ASN A 330 -18.74 -11.48 -2.05
CA ASN A 330 -18.34 -12.27 -0.87
C ASN A 330 -18.67 -13.75 -1.12
N CYS A 331 -18.10 -14.65 -0.31
CA CYS A 331 -18.61 -16.01 -0.26
C CYS A 331 -20.07 -15.99 0.19
N GLU A 332 -20.89 -16.92 -0.30
CA GLU A 332 -22.36 -16.89 -0.14
C GLU A 332 -22.85 -16.78 1.31
N ILE A 333 -21.99 -16.98 2.32
CA ILE A 333 -22.18 -16.45 3.67
C ILE A 333 -20.92 -15.69 4.09
N ALA A 334 -21.11 -14.40 4.38
CA ALA A 334 -20.07 -13.48 4.85
C ALA A 334 -19.79 -13.68 6.34
N GLY A 335 -18.53 -13.56 6.75
CA GLY A 335 -18.18 -13.33 8.16
C GLY A 335 -16.87 -13.97 8.58
N THR A 336 -15.76 -13.24 8.42
CA THR A 336 -14.67 -13.04 9.39
C THR A 336 -13.52 -12.34 8.66
N SER A 337 -13.40 -11.02 8.82
CA SER A 337 -12.29 -10.25 8.24
C SER A 337 -10.94 -10.57 8.92
N THR A 338 -10.96 -11.27 10.04
CA THR A 338 -9.78 -11.73 10.81
C THR A 338 -9.35 -13.16 10.47
N ALA A 339 -10.00 -13.85 9.53
CA ALA A 339 -9.72 -15.24 9.16
C ALA A 339 -9.93 -15.49 7.65
N ASP A 340 -9.60 -16.69 7.18
CA ASP A 340 -9.92 -17.09 5.79
C ASP A 340 -11.40 -17.43 5.63
N PRO A 341 -12.11 -16.81 4.66
CA PRO A 341 -13.52 -17.04 4.45
C PRO A 341 -13.79 -18.48 3.99
N GLY A 342 -14.85 -19.08 4.53
CA GLY A 342 -15.34 -20.38 4.10
C GLY A 342 -16.28 -20.27 2.90
N CYS A 343 -15.93 -20.91 1.80
CA CYS A 343 -16.65 -20.79 0.54
C CYS A 343 -17.02 -22.19 0.02
N ARG A 344 -18.15 -22.28 -0.69
CA ARG A 344 -18.44 -23.48 -1.48
C ARG A 344 -17.55 -23.49 -2.72
N MET A 345 -17.06 -24.66 -3.11
CA MET A 345 -16.28 -24.79 -4.34
C MET A 345 -17.15 -24.46 -5.56
N PHE A 346 -18.33 -25.06 -5.60
CA PHE A 346 -19.30 -24.92 -6.68
C PHE A 346 -20.67 -25.45 -6.23
N ASP A 347 -21.70 -25.31 -7.07
CA ASP A 347 -22.93 -26.09 -6.87
C ASP A 347 -22.69 -27.58 -7.14
N ALA A 348 -23.36 -28.47 -6.40
CA ALA A 348 -23.18 -29.92 -6.51
C ALA A 348 -23.48 -30.43 -7.94
N GLY A 349 -22.60 -31.28 -8.48
CA GLY A 349 -22.78 -31.96 -9.77
C GLY A 349 -22.17 -31.27 -11.00
N ALA A 350 -21.55 -30.09 -10.86
CA ALA A 350 -20.88 -29.42 -11.98
C ALA A 350 -19.44 -29.94 -12.20
N THR A 351 -19.08 -30.26 -13.44
CA THR A 351 -17.71 -30.62 -13.84
C THR A 351 -17.00 -29.45 -14.53
N TYR A 352 -15.71 -29.26 -14.24
CA TYR A 352 -14.86 -28.27 -14.90
C TYR A 352 -13.60 -28.92 -15.51
N ASN A 353 -13.81 -30.06 -16.18
CA ASN A 353 -12.85 -30.91 -16.91
C ASN A 353 -11.49 -30.26 -17.22
N GLY A 354 -10.40 -30.96 -16.87
CA GLY A 354 -9.05 -30.61 -17.33
C GLY A 354 -8.23 -29.76 -16.38
N THR A 355 -8.58 -29.73 -15.08
CA THR A 355 -7.70 -29.11 -14.07
C THR A 355 -6.44 -29.92 -13.86
N ALA A 356 -5.31 -29.23 -13.70
CA ALA A 356 -4.01 -29.83 -13.43
C ALA A 356 -3.61 -29.64 -11.95
N THR A 357 -2.59 -30.36 -11.51
CA THR A 357 -2.19 -30.40 -10.09
C THR A 357 -0.89 -29.68 -9.78
N ALA A 358 -0.06 -29.45 -10.78
CA ALA A 358 1.30 -28.94 -10.64
C ALA A 358 1.37 -27.44 -10.33
N ILE A 359 2.48 -27.01 -9.72
CA ILE A 359 2.84 -25.60 -9.55
C ILE A 359 2.67 -24.83 -10.88
N GLY A 360 1.99 -23.68 -10.83
CA GLY A 360 1.66 -22.85 -11.97
C GLY A 360 0.28 -23.10 -12.59
N SER A 361 -0.36 -24.24 -12.25
CA SER A 361 -1.65 -24.61 -12.85
C SER A 361 -2.86 -23.90 -12.24
N GLY A 362 -2.73 -23.31 -11.05
CA GLY A 362 -3.87 -22.78 -10.30
C GLY A 362 -4.66 -21.69 -11.03
N LEU A 363 -3.99 -20.81 -11.77
CA LEU A 363 -4.67 -19.74 -12.52
C LEU A 363 -5.48 -20.30 -13.70
N ALA A 364 -4.92 -21.24 -14.45
CA ALA A 364 -5.60 -21.89 -15.55
C ALA A 364 -6.82 -22.68 -15.05
N ASN A 365 -6.65 -23.44 -13.97
CA ASN A 365 -7.74 -24.16 -13.31
C ASN A 365 -8.84 -23.20 -12.83
N THR A 366 -8.47 -22.13 -12.15
CA THR A 366 -9.42 -21.13 -11.65
C THR A 366 -10.19 -20.49 -12.81
N THR A 367 -9.51 -20.21 -13.92
CA THR A 367 -10.13 -19.67 -15.14
C THR A 367 -11.16 -20.64 -15.71
N LEU A 368 -10.83 -21.94 -15.80
CA LEU A 368 -11.78 -22.99 -16.23
C LEU A 368 -13.02 -23.01 -15.32
N ILE A 369 -12.83 -23.03 -14.00
CA ILE A 369 -13.94 -23.04 -13.03
C ILE A 369 -14.83 -21.82 -13.22
N THR A 370 -14.25 -20.62 -13.33
CA THR A 370 -15.03 -19.38 -13.54
C THR A 370 -15.68 -19.26 -14.91
N GLY A 371 -15.21 -20.05 -15.88
CA GLY A 371 -15.76 -20.11 -17.25
C GLY A 371 -16.94 -21.07 -17.38
N VAL A 372 -17.25 -21.88 -16.36
CA VAL A 372 -18.41 -22.78 -16.38
C VAL A 372 -19.70 -21.97 -16.23
N SER A 373 -20.58 -22.06 -17.22
CA SER A 373 -21.87 -21.38 -17.24
C SER A 373 -22.99 -22.17 -16.53
N SER A 374 -22.79 -23.48 -16.32
CA SER A 374 -23.75 -24.38 -15.68
C SER A 374 -23.49 -24.46 -14.17
N GLY A 375 -24.24 -23.68 -13.38
CA GLY A 375 -24.09 -23.52 -11.93
C GLY A 375 -23.53 -22.14 -11.59
N GLY A 376 -24.06 -21.49 -10.56
CA GLY A 376 -23.76 -20.09 -10.30
C GLY A 376 -22.33 -19.91 -9.78
N ASN A 377 -21.50 -19.16 -10.50
CA ASN A 377 -20.12 -18.87 -10.05
C ASN A 377 -20.05 -17.76 -8.98
N ALA A 378 -21.08 -16.92 -8.88
CA ALA A 378 -21.10 -15.83 -7.93
C ALA A 378 -20.95 -16.34 -6.49
N GLY A 379 -19.99 -15.80 -5.74
CA GLY A 379 -19.74 -16.18 -4.34
C GLY A 379 -19.12 -17.57 -4.13
N LYS A 380 -18.64 -18.23 -5.19
CA LYS A 380 -17.90 -19.52 -5.10
C LYS A 380 -16.39 -19.31 -4.98
N ALA A 381 -15.69 -20.31 -4.46
CA ALA A 381 -14.26 -20.28 -4.14
C ALA A 381 -13.39 -19.66 -5.27
N ALA A 382 -13.52 -20.18 -6.49
CA ALA A 382 -12.74 -19.70 -7.64
C ALA A 382 -13.11 -18.27 -8.07
N ALA A 383 -14.40 -17.93 -8.10
CA ALA A 383 -14.83 -16.59 -8.52
C ALA A 383 -14.42 -15.51 -7.52
N VAL A 384 -14.53 -15.81 -6.23
CA VAL A 384 -14.20 -14.87 -5.15
C VAL A 384 -12.70 -14.62 -5.10
N THR A 385 -11.88 -15.67 -5.20
CA THR A 385 -10.41 -15.52 -5.29
C THR A 385 -10.00 -14.77 -6.56
N ARG A 386 -10.62 -15.08 -7.71
CA ARG A 386 -10.36 -14.42 -9.00
C ARG A 386 -10.81 -12.96 -9.05
N ALA A 387 -11.75 -12.55 -8.19
CA ALA A 387 -12.24 -11.18 -8.07
C ALA A 387 -11.35 -10.30 -7.17
N PHE A 388 -10.44 -10.88 -6.37
CA PHE A 388 -9.53 -10.12 -5.53
C PHE A 388 -8.57 -9.26 -6.38
N ARG A 389 -8.35 -8.01 -5.95
CA ARG A 389 -7.52 -7.00 -6.65
C ARG A 389 -6.38 -6.42 -5.79
N GLY A 390 -5.85 -7.23 -4.87
CA GLY A 390 -4.72 -6.84 -4.01
C GLY A 390 -3.54 -6.30 -4.82
N GLY A 391 -2.95 -5.20 -4.37
CA GLY A 391 -1.83 -4.53 -5.06
C GLY A 391 -2.17 -3.98 -6.45
N GLY A 392 -3.46 -3.84 -6.79
CA GLY A 392 -3.91 -3.48 -8.14
C GLY A 392 -3.73 -4.61 -9.17
N LYS A 393 -3.39 -5.82 -8.73
CA LYS A 393 -3.17 -6.98 -9.59
C LYS A 393 -4.48 -7.70 -9.90
N SER A 394 -4.58 -8.25 -11.11
CA SER A 394 -5.82 -8.89 -11.59
C SER A 394 -5.68 -10.39 -11.81
N ASP A 395 -4.49 -10.95 -11.59
CA ASP A 395 -4.10 -12.34 -11.83
C ASP A 395 -4.05 -13.17 -10.53
N TRP A 396 -4.88 -12.84 -9.54
CA TRP A 396 -5.11 -13.64 -8.33
C TRP A 396 -5.99 -14.86 -8.63
N PHE A 397 -5.73 -16.00 -7.99
CA PHE A 397 -6.43 -17.26 -8.26
C PHE A 397 -6.50 -18.21 -7.05
N LEU A 398 -7.28 -19.28 -7.17
CA LEU A 398 -7.35 -20.37 -6.20
C LEU A 398 -6.22 -21.37 -6.48
N PRO A 399 -5.36 -21.70 -5.50
CA PRO A 399 -4.18 -22.53 -5.72
C PRO A 399 -4.54 -23.93 -6.22
N SER A 400 -3.76 -24.49 -7.12
CA SER A 400 -3.81 -25.92 -7.45
C SER A 400 -3.36 -26.78 -6.27
N ARG A 401 -3.53 -28.11 -6.37
CA ARG A 401 -3.13 -29.07 -5.34
C ARG A 401 -1.71 -28.85 -4.83
N ASP A 402 -0.72 -28.76 -5.70
CA ASP A 402 0.68 -28.68 -5.29
C ASP A 402 1.01 -27.28 -4.73
N GLU A 403 0.39 -26.23 -5.27
CA GLU A 403 0.53 -24.85 -4.75
C GLU A 403 -0.08 -24.73 -3.34
N LEU A 404 -1.21 -25.40 -3.10
CA LEU A 404 -1.86 -25.44 -1.79
C LEU A 404 -1.00 -26.20 -0.76
N ASN A 405 -0.31 -27.26 -1.19
CA ASN A 405 0.61 -27.98 -0.33
C ASN A 405 1.82 -27.14 0.09
N GLU A 406 2.38 -26.36 -0.84
CA GLU A 406 3.44 -25.40 -0.50
C GLU A 406 2.94 -24.28 0.41
N LEU A 407 1.70 -23.81 0.22
CA LEU A 407 1.08 -22.83 1.13
C LEU A 407 0.85 -23.42 2.53
N CYS A 408 0.40 -24.67 2.61
CA CYS A 408 0.23 -25.38 3.89
C CYS A 408 1.56 -25.51 4.62
N LYS A 409 2.62 -25.95 3.93
CA LYS A 409 3.97 -26.03 4.52
C LYS A 409 4.42 -24.68 5.06
N TYR A 410 4.29 -23.62 4.26
CA TYR A 410 4.64 -22.28 4.69
C TYR A 410 3.84 -21.84 5.93
N ALA A 411 2.52 -22.07 5.93
CA ALA A 411 1.63 -21.78 7.04
C ALA A 411 2.00 -22.59 8.30
N ARG A 412 2.45 -23.84 8.14
CA ARG A 412 2.98 -24.70 9.21
C ARG A 412 4.46 -24.46 9.50
N GLN A 413 5.10 -23.43 8.96
CA GLN A 413 6.52 -23.15 9.20
C GLN A 413 7.44 -24.32 8.81
N GLN A 414 7.11 -25.01 7.72
CA GLN A 414 7.90 -26.09 7.12
C GLN A 414 8.64 -25.58 5.88
N THR A 415 9.66 -26.33 5.47
CA THR A 415 10.44 -26.00 4.27
C THR A 415 9.60 -26.19 3.01
N THR A 416 9.50 -25.15 2.18
CA THR A 416 8.85 -25.20 0.86
C THR A 416 9.86 -25.51 -0.25
N GLY A 417 9.38 -25.92 -1.43
CA GLY A 417 10.20 -26.19 -2.62
C GLY A 417 10.12 -27.60 -3.19
N ASN A 418 9.72 -28.59 -2.38
CA ASN A 418 9.61 -29.99 -2.80
C ASN A 418 8.17 -30.49 -2.75
N THR A 419 7.47 -30.48 -3.89
CA THR A 419 6.05 -30.84 -3.98
C THR A 419 5.74 -32.31 -3.64
N ALA A 420 6.73 -33.20 -3.63
CA ALA A 420 6.56 -34.60 -3.24
C ALA A 420 6.37 -34.76 -1.71
N THR A 421 6.97 -33.86 -0.92
CA THR A 421 6.77 -33.85 0.54
C THR A 421 5.40 -33.25 0.86
N GLN A 422 4.59 -33.95 1.64
CA GLN A 422 3.30 -33.42 2.11
C GLN A 422 3.51 -32.52 3.33
N CYS A 423 2.73 -31.45 3.43
CA CYS A 423 2.55 -30.71 4.68
C CYS A 423 2.09 -31.63 5.83
N ASP A 424 2.55 -31.41 7.05
CA ASP A 424 2.18 -32.20 8.23
C ASP A 424 1.92 -31.36 9.49
N SER A 425 1.71 -32.03 10.62
CA SER A 425 1.37 -31.39 11.90
C SER A 425 2.56 -31.10 12.83
N THR A 426 3.81 -31.20 12.36
CA THR A 426 5.01 -31.11 13.24
C THR A 426 5.20 -29.74 13.91
N ASN A 427 4.91 -28.64 13.20
CA ASN A 427 5.19 -27.26 13.63
C ASN A 427 3.90 -26.46 13.85
N SER A 428 3.94 -25.34 14.58
CA SER A 428 2.73 -24.53 14.83
C SER A 428 2.23 -23.81 13.56
N LEU A 429 0.91 -23.61 13.48
CA LEU A 429 0.28 -22.83 12.41
C LEU A 429 0.53 -21.34 12.64
N ARG A 430 0.99 -20.63 11.60
CA ARG A 430 1.17 -19.17 11.61
C ARG A 430 -0.15 -18.46 11.87
N THR A 431 -0.10 -17.37 12.64
CA THR A 431 -1.24 -16.48 12.84
C THR A 431 -1.75 -15.93 11.51
N GLY A 432 -3.06 -15.81 11.37
CA GLY A 432 -3.72 -15.30 10.16
C GLY A 432 -4.21 -16.38 9.20
N PHE A 433 -3.81 -17.65 9.38
CA PHE A 433 -4.43 -18.80 8.71
C PHE A 433 -5.52 -19.41 9.59
N THR A 434 -6.64 -19.80 8.97
CA THR A 434 -7.68 -20.59 9.62
C THR A 434 -7.17 -22.00 9.88
N SER A 435 -7.35 -22.50 11.10
CA SER A 435 -7.10 -23.91 11.41
C SER A 435 -8.24 -24.76 10.85
N GLY A 436 -8.09 -25.29 9.65
CA GLY A 436 -9.15 -26.06 9.00
C GLY A 436 -8.84 -26.49 7.58
N ASN A 437 -9.86 -26.91 6.86
CA ASN A 437 -9.76 -27.36 5.47
C ASN A 437 -9.71 -26.17 4.51
N TYR A 438 -8.86 -26.26 3.50
CA TYR A 438 -8.71 -25.29 2.42
C TYR A 438 -9.00 -25.93 1.08
N TRP A 439 -9.73 -25.21 0.24
CA TRP A 439 -9.96 -25.63 -1.14
C TRP A 439 -8.73 -25.42 -2.03
N SER A 440 -8.53 -26.35 -2.95
CA SER A 440 -7.70 -26.16 -4.14
C SER A 440 -8.57 -26.03 -5.40
N SER A 441 -8.03 -25.45 -6.47
CA SER A 441 -8.66 -25.44 -7.80
C SER A 441 -8.57 -26.78 -8.54
N THR A 442 -8.08 -27.84 -7.89
CA THR A 442 -7.95 -29.17 -8.50
C THR A 442 -9.24 -29.97 -8.30
N GLU A 443 -9.85 -30.34 -9.43
CA GLU A 443 -11.01 -31.21 -9.48
C GLU A 443 -10.64 -32.67 -9.25
N THR A 444 -11.47 -33.41 -8.52
CA THR A 444 -11.30 -34.85 -8.32
C THR A 444 -12.49 -35.68 -8.84
N GLY A 445 -13.59 -35.01 -9.19
CA GLY A 445 -14.75 -35.61 -9.83
C GLY A 445 -15.88 -34.61 -10.00
N ALA A 446 -17.01 -35.08 -10.54
CA ALA A 446 -18.18 -34.23 -10.81
C ALA A 446 -18.73 -33.56 -9.55
N ALA A 447 -18.79 -34.28 -8.44
CA ALA A 447 -19.28 -33.74 -7.17
C ALA A 447 -18.17 -33.33 -6.19
N THR A 448 -16.89 -33.65 -6.46
CA THR A 448 -15.82 -33.50 -5.48
C THR A 448 -14.63 -32.69 -5.98
N ALA A 449 -14.02 -31.94 -5.05
CA ALA A 449 -12.78 -31.22 -5.27
C ALA A 449 -11.75 -31.57 -4.19
N PHE A 450 -10.49 -31.32 -4.48
CA PHE A 450 -9.41 -31.57 -3.55
C PHE A 450 -9.33 -30.47 -2.48
N TYR A 451 -9.16 -30.89 -1.22
CA TYR A 451 -8.87 -30.01 -0.09
C TYR A 451 -7.60 -30.44 0.65
N GLN A 452 -7.03 -29.50 1.40
CA GLN A 452 -5.96 -29.78 2.37
C GLN A 452 -6.25 -29.12 3.72
N ASN A 453 -6.06 -29.87 4.80
CA ASN A 453 -6.26 -29.39 6.17
C ASN A 453 -4.99 -28.72 6.70
N PHE A 454 -5.08 -27.46 7.09
CA PHE A 454 -3.95 -26.68 7.61
C PHE A 454 -3.70 -26.91 9.11
N ALA A 455 -4.57 -27.64 9.82
CA ALA A 455 -4.31 -28.05 11.20
C ALA A 455 -3.43 -29.31 11.27
N THR A 456 -3.67 -30.26 10.36
CA THR A 456 -3.05 -31.60 10.39
C THR A 456 -2.14 -31.91 9.19
N GLY A 457 -2.24 -31.13 8.11
CA GLY A 457 -1.60 -31.41 6.82
C GLY A 457 -2.32 -32.46 5.97
N SER A 458 -3.39 -33.10 6.48
CA SER A 458 -4.12 -34.16 5.76
C SER A 458 -4.78 -33.65 4.49
N ARG A 459 -4.81 -34.47 3.44
CA ARG A 459 -5.44 -34.17 2.15
C ARG A 459 -6.52 -35.18 1.81
N GLY A 460 -7.51 -34.75 1.04
CA GLY A 460 -8.57 -35.63 0.57
C GLY A 460 -9.49 -34.95 -0.43
N ASN A 461 -10.59 -35.63 -0.73
CA ASN A 461 -11.62 -35.15 -1.65
C ASN A 461 -12.85 -34.82 -0.83
N ARG A 462 -13.53 -33.73 -1.16
CA ARG A 462 -14.73 -33.30 -0.45
C ARG A 462 -15.79 -32.80 -1.43
N ASP A 463 -17.06 -32.94 -1.03
CA ASP A 463 -18.19 -32.48 -1.82
C ASP A 463 -18.10 -30.98 -2.09
N LYS A 464 -18.29 -30.56 -3.35
CA LYS A 464 -18.16 -29.16 -3.79
C LYS A 464 -19.16 -28.22 -3.09
N ALA A 465 -20.26 -28.77 -2.56
CA ALA A 465 -21.25 -28.02 -1.79
C ALA A 465 -20.84 -27.75 -0.34
N GLU A 466 -19.78 -28.40 0.16
CA GLU A 466 -19.22 -28.15 1.48
C GLU A 466 -18.48 -26.81 1.53
N ARG A 467 -18.21 -26.34 2.75
CA ARG A 467 -17.58 -25.05 3.01
C ARG A 467 -16.18 -25.26 3.55
N ASP A 468 -15.19 -24.79 2.79
CA ASP A 468 -13.80 -24.77 3.21
C ASP A 468 -13.17 -23.41 2.96
N SER A 469 -12.13 -23.11 3.72
CA SER A 469 -11.39 -21.86 3.64
C SER A 469 -10.76 -21.67 2.26
N VAL A 470 -10.69 -20.43 1.81
CA VAL A 470 -9.98 -20.09 0.56
C VAL A 470 -9.01 -18.96 0.82
N ARG A 471 -7.86 -19.02 0.16
CA ARG A 471 -6.83 -17.97 0.17
C ARG A 471 -6.39 -17.72 -1.27
N PRO A 472 -6.58 -16.51 -1.83
CA PRO A 472 -6.05 -16.19 -3.14
C PRO A 472 -4.53 -16.25 -3.13
N VAL A 473 -3.97 -16.81 -4.20
CA VAL A 473 -2.53 -16.79 -4.49
C VAL A 473 -2.28 -16.15 -5.85
N ARG A 474 -1.04 -15.74 -6.10
CA ARG A 474 -0.61 -15.14 -7.37
C ARG A 474 0.81 -15.57 -7.71
N ALA A 475 1.06 -15.82 -8.99
CA ALA A 475 2.39 -16.12 -9.52
C ALA A 475 3.07 -14.86 -10.06
N PHE A 476 4.37 -14.76 -9.86
CA PHE A 476 5.20 -13.70 -10.44
C PHE A 476 6.64 -14.19 -10.63
N GLY A 477 7.46 -13.43 -11.34
CA GLY A 477 8.79 -13.84 -11.79
C GLY A 477 9.75 -12.69 -11.87
#